data_AF-A0A5B9EHB5-F1
#
_entry.id   AF-A0A5B9EHB5-F1
#
_cell.length_a   1.000
_cell.length_b   1.000
_cell.length_c   1.000
_cell.angle_alpha   90.00
_cell.angle_beta   90.00
_cell.angle_gamma   90.00
#
_symmetry.space_group_name_H-M   'P 1'
#
loop_
_entity.id
_entity.type
_entity.pdbx_description
1 polymer ?
#
loop_
_entity_poly.entity_id
_entity_poly.type
_entity_poly.pdbx_seq_one_letter_code
_entity_poly.pdbx_strand_id
1 'polypeptide(L)'
;MYSLFALLFKRSYWQVVLGKHSWVQAYADLKRARKDRRARKRLRQFLVLLIVPAFCVLYTAWLVGMGAILIVPFILPVIWWLNRRNKQDDTPPSIAPSKEKPLPSAEEIQGIRKHFAEQMLLLAVMVDRAGSEGFLKEKTIPEGMEVLSRRLHIDLLRKHDLWDRMPPEDREAVLMADGHWDRTTIHCVALEAEPLRLLRWILRLDFYLPTVGQCMRTDYTMASDLVKVPDRAFQGGKLIDPQTLNNGFDAAEQTFARCIAEGIHRGYYEPRDQEAAAWATGVVKRLGGDQHEDVVLGSVLVSEASEEEVRWATELASRRRSFLAWVRALLRGEQPLTEGFIVTSVYTAQAATPEPSGDEAQVDQIGNQSSGGGDNHAGDSALIHEEQKHQTGQ
;
A
#
# COMPACT_ATOMS: atom_id res chain seq x y z
N MET A 1 11.74 -30.24 -16.36
CA MET A 1 11.50 -29.90 -17.78
C MET A 1 10.02 -29.63 -18.07
N TYR A 2 9.10 -30.60 -17.85
CA TYR A 2 7.67 -30.39 -18.14
C TYR A 2 7.01 -29.24 -17.35
N SER A 3 7.32 -29.09 -16.06
CA SER A 3 6.81 -27.97 -15.24
C SER A 3 7.22 -26.59 -15.77
N LEU A 4 8.37 -26.49 -16.43
CA LEU A 4 8.88 -25.26 -17.04
C LEU A 4 8.15 -24.95 -18.35
N PHE A 5 7.92 -25.94 -19.20
CA PHE A 5 7.11 -25.79 -20.41
C PHE A 5 5.66 -25.43 -20.08
N ALA A 6 5.04 -26.09 -19.11
CA ALA A 6 3.69 -25.76 -18.66
C ALA A 6 3.58 -24.33 -18.12
N LEU A 7 4.66 -23.79 -17.56
CA LEU A 7 4.76 -22.40 -17.11
C LEU A 7 4.68 -21.42 -18.28
N LEU A 8 5.32 -21.73 -19.42
CA LEU A 8 5.26 -20.92 -20.65
C LEU A 8 3.86 -20.85 -21.27
N PHE A 9 3.00 -21.86 -21.05
CA PHE A 9 1.64 -21.85 -21.57
C PHE A 9 0.64 -21.14 -20.65
N LYS A 10 1.05 -20.71 -19.45
CA LYS A 10 0.17 -19.92 -18.58
C LYS A 10 0.18 -18.45 -19.03
N ARG A 11 -1.01 -17.89 -19.31
CA ARG A 11 -1.17 -16.46 -19.62
C ARG A 11 -0.56 -15.56 -18.53
N SER A 12 -0.69 -15.94 -17.26
CA SER A 12 -0.13 -15.18 -16.13
C SER A 12 1.39 -15.06 -16.17
N TYR A 13 2.10 -16.06 -16.71
CA TYR A 13 3.55 -16.01 -16.83
C TYR A 13 3.99 -14.87 -17.77
N TRP A 14 3.39 -14.77 -18.96
CA TRP A 14 3.72 -13.71 -19.90
C TRP A 14 3.25 -12.34 -19.44
N GLN A 15 2.12 -12.26 -18.72
CA GLN A 15 1.71 -11.00 -18.09
C GLN A 15 2.73 -10.51 -17.07
N VAL A 16 3.34 -11.41 -16.30
CA VAL A 16 4.42 -11.06 -15.37
C VAL A 16 5.69 -10.67 -16.14
N VAL A 17 6.15 -11.46 -17.11
CA VAL A 17 7.42 -11.18 -17.82
C VAL A 17 7.34 -9.95 -18.72
N LEU A 18 6.22 -9.72 -19.40
CA LEU A 18 6.05 -8.62 -20.35
C LEU A 18 5.44 -7.36 -19.71
N GLY A 19 5.00 -7.43 -18.45
CA GLY A 19 4.43 -6.29 -17.75
C GLY A 19 5.46 -5.19 -17.46
N LYS A 20 5.15 -3.93 -17.82
CA LYS A 20 5.99 -2.74 -17.54
C LYS A 20 6.45 -2.70 -16.07
N HIS A 21 5.54 -3.02 -15.14
CA HIS A 21 5.81 -3.03 -13.70
C HIS A 21 6.94 -4.01 -13.32
N SER A 22 6.95 -5.22 -13.87
CA SER A 22 7.97 -6.23 -13.56
C SER A 22 9.36 -5.79 -13.97
N TRP A 23 9.48 -5.07 -15.09
CA TRP A 23 10.75 -4.51 -15.56
C TRP A 23 11.23 -3.34 -14.69
N VAL A 24 10.32 -2.43 -14.32
CA VAL A 24 10.63 -1.34 -13.38
C VAL A 24 11.12 -1.93 -12.05
N GLN A 25 10.44 -2.96 -11.54
CA GLN A 25 10.83 -3.65 -10.33
C GLN A 25 12.17 -4.38 -10.46
N ALA A 26 12.40 -5.11 -11.56
CA ALA A 26 13.67 -5.78 -11.82
C ALA A 26 14.83 -4.78 -11.92
N TYR A 27 14.61 -3.61 -12.51
CA TYR A 27 15.60 -2.53 -12.57
C TYR A 27 15.90 -1.93 -11.18
N ALA A 28 14.87 -1.70 -10.36
CA ALA A 28 15.04 -1.27 -8.98
C ALA A 28 15.79 -2.33 -8.14
N ASP A 29 15.46 -3.61 -8.31
CA ASP A 29 16.15 -4.73 -7.66
C ASP A 29 17.60 -4.85 -8.13
N LEU A 30 17.89 -4.60 -9.42
CA LEU A 30 19.24 -4.59 -9.97
C LEU A 30 20.12 -3.51 -9.34
N LYS A 31 19.61 -2.28 -9.19
CA LYS A 31 20.32 -1.18 -8.50
C LYS A 31 20.71 -1.55 -7.07
N ARG A 32 19.88 -2.36 -6.41
CA ARG A 32 20.06 -2.78 -5.01
C ARG A 32 20.76 -4.10 -4.80
N ALA A 33 20.96 -4.89 -5.85
CA ALA A 33 21.48 -6.26 -5.75
C ALA A 33 22.84 -6.33 -5.04
N ARG A 34 23.63 -5.25 -5.01
CA ARG A 34 24.89 -5.17 -4.26
C ARG A 34 24.70 -5.17 -2.74
N LYS A 35 23.62 -4.57 -2.24
CA LYS A 35 23.34 -4.37 -0.81
C LYS A 35 22.33 -5.38 -0.26
N ASP A 36 21.28 -5.71 -1.03
CA ASP A 36 20.17 -6.53 -0.55
C ASP A 36 20.21 -7.98 -1.10
N ARG A 37 20.11 -8.97 -0.21
CA ARG A 37 20.01 -10.41 -0.55
C ARG A 37 18.63 -10.78 -1.12
N ARG A 38 17.54 -10.14 -0.67
CA ARG A 38 16.19 -10.34 -1.20
C ARG A 38 16.11 -9.86 -2.65
N ALA A 39 16.63 -8.66 -2.94
CA ALA A 39 16.79 -8.18 -4.31
C ALA A 39 17.57 -9.16 -5.19
N ARG A 40 18.69 -9.73 -4.70
CA ARG A 40 19.43 -10.78 -5.44
C ARG A 40 18.59 -12.04 -5.70
N LYS A 41 17.80 -12.49 -4.72
CA LYS A 41 16.93 -13.66 -4.88
C LYS A 41 15.81 -13.37 -5.90
N ARG A 42 15.18 -12.21 -5.83
CA ARG A 42 14.13 -11.77 -6.78
C ARG A 42 14.70 -11.59 -8.18
N LEU A 43 15.86 -10.95 -8.31
CA LEU A 43 16.56 -10.79 -9.59
C LEU A 43 16.96 -12.15 -10.18
N ARG A 44 17.45 -13.10 -9.35
CA ARG A 44 17.73 -14.47 -9.79
C ARG A 44 16.44 -15.16 -10.24
N GLN A 45 15.33 -15.03 -9.52
CA GLN A 45 14.04 -15.57 -9.92
C GLN A 45 13.56 -14.96 -11.24
N PHE A 46 13.67 -13.65 -11.41
CA PHE A 46 13.32 -12.95 -12.65
C PHE A 46 14.22 -13.39 -13.82
N LEU A 47 15.52 -13.53 -13.61
CA LEU A 47 16.46 -14.09 -14.61
C LEU A 47 16.12 -15.53 -14.96
N VAL A 48 15.77 -16.36 -13.97
CA VAL A 48 15.29 -17.73 -14.23
C VAL A 48 14.02 -17.69 -15.08
N LEU A 49 13.07 -16.79 -14.79
CA LEU A 49 11.89 -16.60 -15.63
C LEU A 49 12.30 -16.26 -17.06
N LEU A 50 13.30 -15.41 -17.30
CA LEU A 50 13.77 -15.08 -18.67
C LEU A 50 14.54 -16.21 -19.37
N ILE A 51 15.31 -17.01 -18.63
CA ILE A 51 16.13 -18.10 -19.18
C ILE A 51 15.26 -19.30 -19.58
N VAL A 52 14.16 -19.56 -18.87
CA VAL A 52 13.28 -20.71 -19.13
C VAL A 52 12.74 -20.76 -20.58
N PRO A 53 12.21 -19.68 -21.18
CA PRO A 53 11.81 -19.64 -22.58
C PRO A 53 12.96 -19.98 -23.53
N ALA A 54 14.14 -19.37 -23.32
CA ALA A 54 15.31 -19.61 -24.17
C ALA A 54 15.74 -21.08 -24.11
N PHE A 55 15.75 -21.67 -22.92
CA PHE A 55 16.08 -23.08 -22.73
C PHE A 55 15.05 -24.01 -23.37
N CYS A 56 13.75 -23.69 -23.26
CA CYS A 56 12.68 -24.42 -23.92
C CYS A 56 12.82 -24.39 -25.45
N VAL A 57 13.11 -23.21 -26.04
CA VAL A 57 13.34 -23.06 -27.49
C VAL A 57 14.55 -23.88 -27.93
N LEU A 58 15.68 -23.78 -27.22
CA LEU A 58 16.90 -24.53 -27.52
C LEU A 58 16.67 -26.04 -27.44
N TYR A 59 15.94 -26.49 -26.43
CA TYR A 59 15.57 -27.90 -26.26
C TYR A 59 14.66 -28.39 -27.40
N THR A 60 13.64 -27.62 -27.80
CA THR A 60 12.79 -27.99 -28.94
C THR A 60 13.56 -28.06 -30.25
N ALA A 61 14.48 -27.10 -30.50
CA ALA A 61 15.31 -27.11 -31.70
C ALA A 61 16.21 -28.35 -31.76
N TRP A 62 16.79 -28.74 -30.62
CA TRP A 62 17.58 -29.96 -30.50
C TRP A 62 16.74 -31.23 -30.73
N LEU A 63 15.53 -31.28 -30.16
CA LEU A 63 14.62 -32.44 -30.29
C LEU A 63 14.13 -32.64 -31.73
N VAL A 64 13.83 -31.54 -32.43
CA VAL A 64 13.51 -31.54 -33.87
C VAL A 64 14.72 -31.99 -34.69
N GLY A 65 15.92 -31.50 -34.37
CA GLY A 65 17.16 -31.92 -35.02
C GLY A 65 17.49 -33.41 -34.87
N MET A 66 17.03 -34.05 -33.78
CA MET A 66 17.22 -35.49 -33.54
C MET A 66 16.05 -36.38 -34.00
N GLY A 67 15.02 -35.84 -34.65
CA GLY A 67 13.89 -36.63 -35.16
C GLY A 67 12.98 -37.24 -34.09
N ALA A 68 13.03 -36.76 -32.84
CA ALA A 68 12.32 -37.32 -31.69
C ALA A 68 10.83 -36.93 -31.60
N ILE A 69 10.17 -36.70 -32.74
CA ILE A 69 8.74 -36.33 -32.84
C ILE A 69 7.84 -37.49 -32.35
N LEU A 70 8.33 -38.73 -32.37
CA LEU A 70 7.56 -39.94 -32.02
C LEU A 70 7.31 -40.15 -30.51
N ILE A 71 7.97 -39.41 -29.61
CA ILE A 71 7.86 -39.63 -28.16
C ILE A 71 6.71 -38.81 -27.53
N VAL A 72 6.32 -37.69 -28.17
CA VAL A 72 5.28 -36.77 -27.70
C VAL A 72 3.93 -37.44 -27.31
N PRO A 73 3.38 -38.42 -28.07
CA PRO A 73 2.10 -39.04 -27.70
C PRO A 73 2.17 -39.92 -26.44
N PHE A 74 3.35 -40.39 -26.03
CA PHE A 74 3.52 -41.21 -24.82
C PHE A 74 3.69 -40.39 -23.54
N ILE A 75 4.12 -39.13 -23.66
CA ILE A 75 4.32 -38.25 -22.50
C ILE A 75 2.97 -37.66 -22.05
N LEU A 76 2.05 -37.35 -22.97
CA LEU A 76 0.74 -36.74 -22.70
C LEU A 76 -0.16 -37.50 -21.69
N PRO A 77 -0.27 -38.85 -21.72
CA PRO A 77 -1.04 -39.61 -20.75
C PRO A 77 -0.42 -39.62 -19.34
N VAL A 78 0.91 -39.75 -19.26
CA VAL A 78 1.66 -39.73 -17.99
C VAL A 78 1.55 -38.35 -17.33
N ILE A 79 1.58 -37.28 -18.15
CA ILE A 79 1.32 -35.90 -17.75
C ILE A 79 -0.07 -35.73 -17.13
N TRP A 80 -1.11 -36.26 -17.78
CA TRP A 80 -2.49 -36.15 -17.29
C TRP A 80 -2.67 -36.86 -15.95
N TRP A 81 -2.00 -38.00 -15.76
CA TRP A 81 -2.05 -38.78 -14.52
C TRP A 81 -1.33 -38.11 -13.33
N LEU A 82 -0.13 -37.55 -13.54
CA LEU A 82 0.63 -36.87 -12.47
C LEU A 82 -0.04 -35.56 -11.99
N ASN A 83 -0.62 -34.78 -12.91
CA ASN A 83 -1.37 -33.56 -12.54
C ASN A 83 -2.66 -33.86 -11.77
N ARG A 84 -3.25 -35.05 -11.95
CA ARG A 84 -4.41 -35.48 -11.18
C ARG A 84 -4.05 -35.82 -9.73
N ARG A 85 -2.85 -36.36 -9.51
CA ARG A 85 -2.34 -36.73 -8.16
C ARG A 85 -1.94 -35.50 -7.34
N ASN A 86 -1.20 -34.55 -7.92
CA ASN A 86 -0.79 -33.34 -7.18
C ASN A 86 -1.98 -32.47 -6.74
N LYS A 87 -3.13 -32.53 -7.43
CA LYS A 87 -4.36 -31.85 -6.99
C LYS A 87 -5.02 -32.50 -5.77
N GLN A 88 -4.68 -33.75 -5.43
CA GLN A 88 -5.20 -34.45 -4.26
C GLN A 88 -4.33 -34.24 -3.02
N ASP A 89 -3.04 -33.91 -3.20
CA ASP A 89 -2.08 -33.76 -2.10
C ASP A 89 -2.01 -32.33 -1.52
N ASP A 90 -2.65 -31.34 -2.16
CA ASP A 90 -2.72 -29.94 -1.68
C ASP A 90 -3.79 -29.71 -0.57
N THR A 91 -4.52 -30.73 -0.16
CA THR A 91 -5.36 -30.68 1.05
C THR A 91 -4.57 -31.21 2.25
N PRO A 92 -4.03 -30.35 3.13
CA PRO A 92 -3.35 -30.84 4.33
C PRO A 92 -4.34 -31.63 5.20
N PRO A 93 -3.97 -32.81 5.72
CA PRO A 93 -4.79 -33.53 6.67
C PRO A 93 -4.77 -32.78 8.00
N SER A 94 -5.80 -31.97 8.26
CA SER A 94 -6.04 -31.39 9.58
C SER A 94 -6.56 -32.48 10.52
N ILE A 95 -5.75 -32.84 11.52
CA ILE A 95 -6.06 -33.85 12.54
C ILE A 95 -6.85 -33.24 13.72
N ALA A 96 -7.14 -31.94 13.70
CA ALA A 96 -7.96 -31.28 14.71
C ALA A 96 -9.33 -30.87 14.12
N PRO A 97 -10.45 -31.15 14.82
CA PRO A 97 -11.72 -30.49 14.52
C PRO A 97 -11.58 -29.03 14.93
N SER A 98 -11.02 -28.21 14.05
CA SER A 98 -11.18 -26.77 14.19
C SER A 98 -12.68 -26.50 14.10
N LYS A 99 -13.23 -25.71 15.02
CA LYS A 99 -14.57 -25.13 14.88
C LYS A 99 -14.49 -24.15 13.71
N GLU A 100 -14.42 -24.67 12.49
CA GLU A 100 -14.57 -23.88 11.27
C GLU A 100 -15.98 -23.31 11.34
N LYS A 101 -16.07 -21.99 11.53
CA LYS A 101 -17.31 -21.28 11.26
C LYS A 101 -17.74 -21.65 9.83
N PRO A 102 -19.04 -21.88 9.58
CA PRO A 102 -19.51 -22.22 8.25
C PRO A 102 -19.03 -21.16 7.27
N LEU A 103 -18.39 -21.61 6.19
CA LEU A 103 -18.04 -20.73 5.07
C LEU A 103 -19.31 -20.03 4.59
N PRO A 104 -19.24 -18.74 4.20
CA PRO A 104 -20.40 -18.04 3.67
C PRO A 104 -20.98 -18.80 2.49
N SER A 105 -22.31 -18.83 2.41
CA SER A 105 -23.06 -19.43 1.33
C SER A 105 -22.72 -18.78 -0.02
N ALA A 106 -23.01 -19.48 -1.12
CA ALA A 106 -22.74 -18.94 -2.46
C ALA A 106 -23.50 -17.61 -2.73
N GLU A 107 -24.71 -17.47 -2.17
CA GLU A 107 -25.52 -16.26 -2.28
C GLU A 107 -24.92 -15.10 -1.48
N GLU A 108 -24.45 -15.35 -0.25
CA GLU A 108 -23.75 -14.34 0.55
C GLU A 108 -22.46 -13.87 -0.13
N ILE A 109 -21.68 -14.79 -0.71
CA ILE A 109 -20.47 -14.45 -1.47
C ILE A 109 -20.82 -13.57 -2.68
N GLN A 110 -21.93 -13.84 -3.37
CA GLN A 110 -22.38 -13.01 -4.48
C GLN A 110 -22.80 -11.62 -4.01
N GLY A 111 -23.49 -11.52 -2.87
CA GLY A 111 -23.85 -10.24 -2.24
C GLY A 111 -22.61 -9.42 -1.86
N ILE A 112 -21.64 -10.04 -1.19
CA ILE A 112 -20.35 -9.42 -0.81
C ILE A 112 -19.60 -8.93 -2.06
N ARG A 113 -19.53 -9.76 -3.11
CA ARG A 113 -18.88 -9.38 -4.36
C ARG A 113 -19.56 -8.19 -5.01
N LYS A 114 -20.89 -8.17 -5.07
CA LYS A 114 -21.66 -7.04 -5.61
C LYS A 114 -21.34 -5.77 -4.84
N HIS A 115 -21.38 -5.84 -3.51
CA HIS A 115 -21.05 -4.71 -2.64
C HIS A 115 -19.60 -4.22 -2.84
N PHE A 116 -18.62 -5.12 -2.95
CA PHE A 116 -17.24 -4.76 -3.25
C PHE A 116 -17.09 -4.10 -4.62
N ALA A 117 -17.82 -4.56 -5.64
CA ALA A 117 -17.80 -3.94 -6.97
C ALA A 117 -18.40 -2.53 -6.97
N GLU A 118 -19.50 -2.33 -6.25
CA GLU A 118 -20.14 -1.02 -6.05
C GLU A 118 -19.22 -0.04 -5.29
N GLN A 119 -18.66 -0.48 -4.17
CA GLN A 119 -17.68 0.28 -3.38
C GLN A 119 -16.45 0.65 -4.23
N MET A 120 -15.97 -0.28 -5.05
CA MET A 120 -14.83 -0.06 -5.94
C MET A 120 -15.14 1.01 -6.99
N LEU A 121 -16.35 0.99 -7.58
CA LEU A 121 -16.76 1.99 -8.56
C LEU A 121 -16.88 3.38 -7.92
N LEU A 122 -17.44 3.47 -6.73
CA LEU A 122 -17.54 4.71 -5.97
C LEU A 122 -16.14 5.28 -5.68
N LEU A 123 -15.24 4.47 -5.11
CA LEU A 123 -13.86 4.90 -4.82
C LEU A 123 -13.12 5.31 -6.09
N ALA A 124 -13.33 4.62 -7.22
CA ALA A 124 -12.72 5.01 -8.49
C ALA A 124 -13.22 6.38 -8.97
N VAL A 125 -14.51 6.68 -8.85
CA VAL A 125 -15.03 8.01 -9.19
C VAL A 125 -14.40 9.09 -8.29
N MET A 126 -14.30 8.84 -6.98
CA MET A 126 -13.72 9.80 -6.04
C MET A 126 -12.23 10.04 -6.32
N VAL A 127 -11.45 8.96 -6.49
CA VAL A 127 -10.01 9.05 -6.78
C VAL A 127 -9.73 9.69 -8.14
N ASP A 128 -10.53 9.37 -9.16
CA ASP A 128 -10.43 10.03 -10.48
C ASP A 128 -10.79 11.52 -10.42
N ARG A 129 -11.77 11.88 -9.59
CA ARG A 129 -12.05 13.30 -9.32
C ARG A 129 -10.91 13.99 -8.57
N ALA A 130 -10.32 13.35 -7.57
CA ALA A 130 -9.17 13.88 -6.84
C ALA A 130 -7.98 14.18 -7.75
N GLY A 131 -7.68 13.28 -8.70
CA GLY A 131 -6.60 13.52 -9.67
C GLY A 131 -6.92 14.67 -10.63
N SER A 132 -8.19 14.85 -11.02
CA SER A 132 -8.64 15.99 -11.84
C SER A 132 -8.52 17.31 -11.07
N GLU A 133 -8.91 17.32 -9.80
CA GLU A 133 -8.77 18.49 -8.91
C GLU A 133 -7.30 18.83 -8.65
N GLY A 134 -6.46 17.82 -8.40
CA GLY A 134 -5.01 17.97 -8.29
C GLY A 134 -4.40 18.61 -9.55
N PHE A 135 -4.82 18.16 -10.74
CA PHE A 135 -4.43 18.77 -12.01
C PHE A 135 -4.82 20.26 -12.08
N LEU A 136 -6.04 20.62 -11.69
CA LEU A 136 -6.49 22.02 -11.77
C LEU A 136 -5.69 22.94 -10.84
N LYS A 137 -5.21 22.42 -9.71
CA LYS A 137 -4.36 23.17 -8.78
C LYS A 137 -2.91 23.28 -9.26
N GLU A 138 -2.33 22.18 -9.74
CA GLU A 138 -0.90 22.10 -10.07
C GLU A 138 -0.58 22.40 -11.53
N LYS A 139 -1.61 22.41 -12.40
CA LYS A 139 -1.54 22.56 -13.86
C LYS A 139 -0.69 21.48 -14.56
N THR A 140 -0.49 20.33 -13.91
CA THR A 140 0.25 19.17 -14.43
C THR A 140 -0.64 17.93 -14.43
N ILE A 141 -0.94 17.39 -15.61
CA ILE A 141 -1.79 16.18 -15.72
C ILE A 141 -0.95 14.98 -15.26
N PRO A 142 -1.42 14.18 -14.28
CA PRO A 142 -0.79 12.91 -13.93
C PRO A 142 -0.68 11.98 -15.15
N GLU A 143 0.41 11.22 -15.25
CA GLU A 143 0.64 10.30 -16.38
C GLU A 143 -0.54 9.32 -16.53
N GLY A 144 -1.09 9.19 -17.75
CA GLY A 144 -2.17 8.25 -18.07
C GLY A 144 -3.58 8.69 -17.64
N MET A 145 -3.73 9.91 -17.10
CA MET A 145 -5.03 10.45 -16.71
C MET A 145 -5.65 11.32 -17.81
N GLU A 146 -6.97 11.27 -17.89
CA GLU A 146 -7.79 12.19 -18.70
C GLU A 146 -8.72 12.93 -17.76
N VAL A 147 -8.82 14.26 -17.89
CA VAL A 147 -9.69 15.06 -17.04
C VAL A 147 -11.13 14.83 -17.48
N LEU A 148 -11.89 14.09 -16.67
CA LEU A 148 -13.30 13.81 -16.93
C LEU A 148 -14.18 14.88 -16.30
N SER A 149 -15.26 15.24 -16.99
CA SER A 149 -16.21 16.20 -16.45
C SER A 149 -16.99 15.63 -15.26
N ARG A 150 -17.28 16.46 -14.26
CA ARG A 150 -18.18 16.14 -13.13
C ARG A 150 -19.47 15.44 -13.56
N ARG A 151 -20.07 15.89 -14.68
CA ARG A 151 -21.33 15.33 -15.18
C ARG A 151 -21.21 13.85 -15.50
N LEU A 152 -20.09 13.43 -16.10
CA LEU A 152 -19.85 12.03 -16.44
C LEU A 152 -19.78 11.15 -15.18
N HIS A 153 -19.13 11.63 -14.12
CA HIS A 153 -19.09 10.93 -12.83
C HIS A 153 -20.49 10.76 -12.22
N ILE A 154 -21.31 11.82 -12.23
CA ILE A 154 -22.69 11.77 -11.70
C ILE A 154 -23.57 10.83 -12.52
N ASP A 155 -23.51 10.93 -13.86
CA ASP A 155 -24.30 10.08 -14.75
C ASP A 155 -23.91 8.60 -14.59
N LEU A 156 -22.61 8.31 -14.40
CA LEU A 156 -22.10 6.98 -14.10
C LEU A 156 -22.63 6.45 -12.75
N LEU A 157 -22.53 7.24 -11.68
CA LEU A 157 -23.03 6.84 -10.36
C LEU A 157 -24.54 6.59 -10.34
N ARG A 158 -25.32 7.39 -11.08
CA ARG A 158 -26.76 7.20 -11.25
C ARG A 158 -27.09 5.94 -12.05
N LYS A 159 -26.34 5.68 -13.14
CA LYS A 159 -26.51 4.47 -13.97
C LYS A 159 -26.40 3.18 -13.14
N HIS A 160 -25.56 3.17 -12.12
CA HIS A 160 -25.34 2.02 -11.24
C HIS A 160 -26.09 2.10 -9.89
N ASP A 161 -27.05 3.03 -9.74
CA ASP A 161 -27.84 3.20 -8.52
C ASP A 161 -26.98 3.44 -7.25
N LEU A 162 -25.83 4.09 -7.43
CA LEU A 162 -24.90 4.41 -6.34
C LEU A 162 -25.10 5.82 -5.81
N TRP A 163 -25.54 6.74 -6.66
CA TRP A 163 -25.66 8.17 -6.34
C TRP A 163 -26.43 8.43 -5.04
N ASP A 164 -27.60 7.82 -4.89
CA ASP A 164 -28.48 8.05 -3.75
C ASP A 164 -28.04 7.32 -2.47
N ARG A 165 -27.15 6.33 -2.61
CA ARG A 165 -26.56 5.55 -1.51
C ARG A 165 -25.23 6.13 -1.00
N MET A 166 -24.65 7.10 -1.70
CA MET A 166 -23.43 7.77 -1.25
C MET A 166 -23.68 8.57 0.03
N PRO A 167 -22.71 8.60 0.97
CA PRO A 167 -22.69 9.54 2.07
C PRO A 167 -22.90 11.00 1.60
N PRO A 168 -23.62 11.84 2.36
CA PRO A 168 -23.86 13.23 1.99
C PRO A 168 -22.57 14.02 1.72
N GLU A 169 -21.54 13.80 2.53
CA GLU A 169 -20.22 14.45 2.40
C GLU A 169 -19.55 14.13 1.05
N ASP A 170 -19.57 12.87 0.62
CA ASP A 170 -19.03 12.47 -0.69
C ASP A 170 -19.86 13.03 -1.84
N ARG A 171 -21.18 13.05 -1.68
CA ARG A 171 -22.08 13.60 -2.70
C ARG A 171 -21.82 15.09 -2.88
N GLU A 172 -21.65 15.83 -1.80
CA GLU A 172 -21.28 17.24 -1.83
C GLU A 172 -19.92 17.44 -2.51
N ALA A 173 -18.92 16.65 -2.14
CA ALA A 173 -17.60 16.70 -2.77
C ALA A 173 -17.68 16.46 -4.30
N VAL A 174 -18.48 15.50 -4.77
CA VAL A 174 -18.72 15.29 -6.20
C VAL A 174 -19.48 16.45 -6.85
N LEU A 175 -20.39 17.11 -6.12
CA LEU A 175 -21.16 18.25 -6.62
C LEU A 175 -20.37 19.57 -6.67
N MET A 176 -19.27 19.71 -5.93
CA MET A 176 -18.46 20.93 -5.96
C MET A 176 -18.05 21.30 -7.39
N ALA A 177 -17.85 22.60 -7.65
CA ALA A 177 -17.35 23.05 -8.94
C ALA A 177 -15.89 22.61 -9.11
N ASP A 178 -15.47 22.36 -10.34
CA ASP A 178 -14.12 21.89 -10.63
C ASP A 178 -13.08 22.92 -10.11
N GLY A 179 -12.03 22.43 -9.45
CA GLY A 179 -10.96 23.24 -8.87
C GLY A 179 -11.26 23.79 -7.46
N HIS A 180 -12.41 23.45 -6.89
CA HIS A 180 -12.84 23.93 -5.56
C HIS A 180 -12.45 22.99 -4.43
N TRP A 181 -11.96 21.78 -4.70
CA TRP A 181 -11.42 20.95 -3.63
C TRP A 181 -10.19 21.62 -3.03
N ASP A 182 -10.11 21.67 -1.71
CA ASP A 182 -8.90 22.08 -1.02
C ASP A 182 -7.85 20.96 -1.09
N ARG A 183 -6.60 21.28 -0.75
CA ARG A 183 -5.50 20.30 -0.79
C ARG A 183 -5.73 19.15 0.20
N THR A 184 -6.36 19.44 1.33
CA THR A 184 -6.67 18.43 2.36
C THR A 184 -7.62 17.38 1.81
N THR A 185 -8.72 17.80 1.20
CA THR A 185 -9.70 16.96 0.51
C THR A 185 -9.03 16.13 -0.58
N ILE A 186 -8.23 16.75 -1.45
CA ILE A 186 -7.50 16.03 -2.50
C ILE A 186 -6.61 14.94 -1.89
N HIS A 187 -5.83 15.26 -0.85
CA HIS A 187 -4.97 14.27 -0.18
C HIS A 187 -5.74 13.16 0.53
N CYS A 188 -6.83 13.50 1.22
CA CYS A 188 -7.69 12.53 1.90
C CYS A 188 -8.29 11.54 0.90
N VAL A 189 -8.85 12.02 -0.22
CA VAL A 189 -9.37 11.13 -1.27
C VAL A 189 -8.24 10.39 -1.99
N ALA A 190 -7.07 11.01 -2.19
CA ALA A 190 -5.93 10.33 -2.81
C ALA A 190 -5.45 9.11 -2.01
N LEU A 191 -5.63 9.11 -0.68
CA LEU A 191 -5.37 7.94 0.17
C LEU A 191 -6.37 6.80 -0.05
N GLU A 192 -7.58 7.09 -0.52
CA GLU A 192 -8.60 6.09 -0.86
C GLU A 192 -8.24 5.26 -2.11
N ALA A 193 -7.20 5.67 -2.83
CA ALA A 193 -6.57 4.86 -3.86
C ALA A 193 -6.07 3.49 -3.34
N GLU A 194 -5.69 3.40 -2.06
CA GLU A 194 -5.25 2.14 -1.48
C GLU A 194 -6.39 1.13 -1.29
N PRO A 195 -7.52 1.45 -0.63
CA PRO A 195 -8.74 0.63 -0.68
C PRO A 195 -9.20 0.25 -2.09
N LEU A 196 -9.15 1.18 -3.05
CA LEU A 196 -9.47 0.90 -4.46
C LEU A 196 -8.57 -0.20 -5.04
N ARG A 197 -7.25 -0.10 -4.83
CA ARG A 197 -6.27 -1.11 -5.25
C ARG A 197 -6.54 -2.47 -4.62
N LEU A 198 -6.89 -2.50 -3.35
CA LEU A 198 -7.22 -3.74 -2.64
C LEU A 198 -8.48 -4.38 -3.19
N LEU A 199 -9.52 -3.60 -3.49
CA LEU A 199 -10.75 -4.10 -4.12
C LEU A 199 -10.48 -4.68 -5.51
N ARG A 200 -9.67 -4.02 -6.34
CA ARG A 200 -9.26 -4.56 -7.64
C ARG A 200 -8.55 -5.91 -7.52
N TRP A 201 -7.67 -6.05 -6.52
CA TRP A 201 -6.97 -7.30 -6.24
C TRP A 201 -7.91 -8.39 -5.68
N ILE A 202 -8.78 -8.05 -4.72
CA ILE A 202 -9.75 -8.95 -4.10
C ILE A 202 -10.75 -9.49 -5.13
N LEU A 203 -11.22 -8.63 -6.03
CA LEU A 203 -12.12 -8.97 -7.14
C LEU A 203 -11.39 -9.62 -8.33
N ARG A 204 -10.08 -9.89 -8.20
CA ARG A 204 -9.23 -10.52 -9.22
C ARG A 204 -9.15 -9.75 -10.55
N LEU A 205 -9.35 -8.42 -10.53
CA LEU A 205 -9.02 -7.56 -11.67
C LEU A 205 -7.50 -7.42 -11.81
N ASP A 206 -6.80 -7.37 -10.69
CA ASP A 206 -5.34 -7.38 -10.64
C ASP A 206 -4.83 -8.73 -10.11
N PHE A 207 -3.82 -9.30 -10.77
CA PHE A 207 -3.27 -10.61 -10.41
C PHE A 207 -2.38 -10.56 -9.16
N TYR A 208 -1.78 -9.41 -8.88
CA TYR A 208 -0.83 -9.22 -7.78
C TYR A 208 -1.19 -7.98 -6.97
N LEU A 209 -0.93 -8.02 -5.67
CA LEU A 209 -0.97 -6.86 -4.80
C LEU A 209 0.47 -6.33 -4.64
N PRO A 210 0.81 -5.16 -5.19
CA PRO A 210 2.12 -4.54 -4.95
C PRO A 210 2.31 -4.22 -3.46
N THR A 211 3.55 -4.22 -2.98
CA THR A 211 3.84 -3.82 -1.59
C THR A 211 3.55 -2.32 -1.40
N VAL A 212 3.30 -1.89 -0.15
CA VAL A 212 3.04 -0.46 0.16
C VAL A 212 4.18 0.40 -0.37
N GLY A 213 5.43 -0.01 -0.16
CA GLY A 213 6.58 0.70 -0.69
C GLY A 213 6.65 0.78 -2.22
N GLN A 214 6.01 -0.11 -2.97
CA GLN A 214 5.93 0.02 -4.43
C GLN A 214 4.87 1.04 -4.88
N CYS A 215 3.98 1.43 -3.96
CA CYS A 215 2.82 2.27 -4.20
C CYS A 215 2.88 3.60 -3.44
N MET A 216 4.07 4.13 -3.22
CA MET A 216 4.28 5.40 -2.51
C MET A 216 3.63 6.59 -3.22
N ARG A 217 3.25 6.46 -4.49
CA ARG A 217 2.51 7.47 -5.24
C ARG A 217 1.09 6.98 -5.54
N THR A 218 0.14 7.90 -5.46
CA THR A 218 -1.24 7.65 -5.89
C THR A 218 -1.27 7.39 -7.39
N ASP A 219 -1.77 6.22 -7.76
CA ASP A 219 -1.92 5.82 -9.16
C ASP A 219 -3.35 6.12 -9.61
N TYR A 220 -3.57 7.30 -10.19
CA TYR A 220 -4.89 7.70 -10.68
C TYR A 220 -5.33 6.90 -11.92
N THR A 221 -4.41 6.22 -12.62
CA THR A 221 -4.74 5.47 -13.84
C THR A 221 -5.67 4.31 -13.55
N MET A 222 -5.51 3.65 -12.39
CA MET A 222 -6.36 2.52 -12.00
C MET A 222 -7.82 2.94 -11.75
N ALA A 223 -8.04 4.20 -11.37
CA ALA A 223 -9.36 4.80 -11.17
C ALA A 223 -9.97 5.21 -12.52
N SER A 224 -9.22 6.00 -13.31
CA SER A 224 -9.60 6.42 -14.66
C SER A 224 -9.98 5.24 -15.57
N ASP A 225 -9.18 4.18 -15.58
CA ASP A 225 -9.45 2.97 -16.36
C ASP A 225 -10.77 2.28 -15.96
N LEU A 226 -11.10 2.32 -14.67
CA LEU A 226 -12.34 1.73 -14.16
C LEU A 226 -13.55 2.61 -14.46
N VAL A 227 -13.42 3.94 -14.36
CA VAL A 227 -14.47 4.89 -14.73
C VAL A 227 -14.81 4.78 -16.22
N LYS A 228 -13.80 4.55 -17.09
CA LYS A 228 -14.01 4.34 -18.53
C LYS A 228 -14.70 3.01 -18.86
N VAL A 229 -14.48 1.97 -18.07
CA VAL A 229 -15.04 0.62 -18.29
C VAL A 229 -15.62 0.04 -16.98
N PRO A 230 -16.74 0.61 -16.47
CA PRO A 230 -17.25 0.32 -15.13
C PRO A 230 -17.74 -1.12 -14.99
N ASP A 231 -18.22 -1.73 -16.08
CA ASP A 231 -18.71 -3.10 -16.08
C ASP A 231 -17.61 -4.12 -15.69
N ARG A 232 -16.33 -3.77 -15.83
CA ARG A 232 -15.22 -4.61 -15.35
C ARG A 232 -15.33 -4.89 -13.86
N ALA A 233 -15.81 -3.93 -13.05
CA ALA A 233 -16.02 -4.12 -11.62
C ALA A 233 -16.94 -5.31 -11.31
N PHE A 234 -17.92 -5.54 -12.19
CA PHE A 234 -18.94 -6.55 -12.02
C PHE A 234 -18.64 -7.85 -12.76
N GLN A 235 -17.58 -7.94 -13.58
CA GLN A 235 -17.27 -9.11 -14.41
C GLN A 235 -16.44 -10.22 -13.71
N GLY A 236 -15.83 -9.94 -12.56
CA GLY A 236 -14.94 -10.90 -11.87
C GLY A 236 -15.68 -12.12 -11.29
N GLY A 237 -15.23 -13.35 -11.55
CA GLY A 237 -15.97 -14.57 -11.18
C GLY A 237 -15.80 -15.04 -9.73
N LYS A 238 -14.61 -14.87 -9.13
CA LYS A 238 -14.29 -15.38 -7.79
C LYS A 238 -13.54 -14.33 -6.99
N LEU A 239 -13.85 -14.23 -5.70
CA LEU A 239 -13.04 -13.48 -4.75
C LEU A 239 -11.67 -14.16 -4.57
N ILE A 240 -10.75 -13.40 -4.00
CA ILE A 240 -9.47 -13.94 -3.56
C ILE A 240 -9.66 -15.02 -2.48
N ASP A 241 -8.77 -16.01 -2.47
CA ASP A 241 -8.83 -17.08 -1.47
C ASP A 241 -8.41 -16.57 -0.08
N PRO A 242 -8.95 -17.14 1.01
CA PRO A 242 -8.67 -16.68 2.36
C PRO A 242 -7.18 -16.70 2.75
N GLN A 243 -6.42 -17.68 2.24
CA GLN A 243 -4.98 -17.77 2.52
C GLN A 243 -4.23 -16.58 1.91
N THR A 244 -4.51 -16.26 0.64
CA THR A 244 -3.91 -15.11 -0.03
C THR A 244 -4.32 -13.79 0.63
N LEU A 245 -5.57 -13.68 1.11
CA LEU A 245 -6.02 -12.53 1.91
C LEU A 245 -5.22 -12.37 3.20
N ASN A 246 -5.00 -13.46 3.96
CA ASN A 246 -4.18 -13.44 5.17
C ASN A 246 -2.73 -13.04 4.86
N ASN A 247 -2.12 -13.58 3.80
CA ASN A 247 -0.77 -13.20 3.38
C ASN A 247 -0.66 -11.68 3.10
N GLY A 248 -1.69 -11.10 2.47
CA GLY A 248 -1.76 -9.65 2.23
C GLY A 248 -1.88 -8.84 3.53
N PHE A 249 -2.69 -9.32 4.47
CA PHE A 249 -2.86 -8.70 5.78
C PHE A 249 -1.56 -8.72 6.59
N ASP A 250 -0.90 -9.87 6.70
CA ASP A 250 0.34 -10.03 7.45
C ASP A 250 1.46 -9.15 6.87
N ALA A 251 1.53 -9.03 5.53
CA ALA A 251 2.47 -8.14 4.87
C ALA A 251 2.21 -6.65 5.16
N ALA A 252 0.93 -6.24 5.23
CA ALA A 252 0.54 -4.88 5.59
C ALA A 252 0.86 -4.58 7.05
N GLU A 253 0.58 -5.52 7.95
CA GLU A 253 0.87 -5.42 9.38
C GLU A 253 2.37 -5.30 9.65
N GLN A 254 3.20 -6.12 9.00
CA GLN A 254 4.66 -6.03 9.10
C GLN A 254 5.18 -4.68 8.61
N THR A 255 4.63 -4.17 7.50
CA THR A 255 5.03 -2.86 6.95
C THR A 255 4.64 -1.72 7.91
N PHE A 256 3.41 -1.76 8.43
CA PHE A 256 2.92 -0.78 9.41
C PHE A 256 3.77 -0.79 10.68
N ALA A 257 3.99 -1.97 11.27
CA ALA A 257 4.82 -2.15 12.46
C ALA A 257 6.24 -1.64 12.26
N ARG A 258 6.83 -1.86 11.08
CA ARG A 258 8.17 -1.35 10.76
C ARG A 258 8.21 0.17 10.65
N CYS A 259 7.29 0.78 9.91
CA CYS A 259 7.29 2.24 9.69
C CYS A 259 6.94 3.00 10.97
N ILE A 260 6.01 2.48 11.80
CA ILE A 260 5.68 3.11 13.09
C ILE A 260 6.83 3.00 14.09
N ALA A 261 7.51 1.84 14.17
CA ALA A 261 8.67 1.68 15.04
C ALA A 261 9.82 2.61 14.63
N GLU A 262 10.09 2.71 13.32
CA GLU A 262 11.11 3.63 12.80
C GLU A 262 10.74 5.10 13.10
N GLY A 263 9.47 5.47 12.91
CA GLY A 263 9.01 6.82 13.19
C GLY A 263 9.07 7.18 14.67
N ILE A 264 8.73 6.27 15.59
CA ILE A 264 8.92 6.49 17.04
C ILE A 264 10.41 6.63 17.37
N HIS A 265 11.25 5.73 16.84
CA HIS A 265 12.69 5.74 17.10
C HIS A 265 13.38 7.04 16.63
N ARG A 266 12.96 7.58 15.49
CA ARG A 266 13.49 8.85 14.93
C ARG A 266 12.81 10.11 15.47
N GLY A 267 11.80 9.96 16.33
CA GLY A 267 11.08 11.09 16.94
C GLY A 267 10.00 11.73 16.07
N TYR A 268 9.53 11.05 15.02
CA TYR A 268 8.43 11.52 14.16
C TYR A 268 7.05 11.32 14.78
N TYR A 269 6.94 10.32 15.65
CA TYR A 269 5.73 10.02 16.40
C TYR A 269 6.04 10.01 17.89
N GLU A 270 5.13 10.55 18.67
CA GLU A 270 5.16 10.42 20.11
C GLU A 270 4.73 9.00 20.50
N PRO A 271 5.53 8.24 21.26
CA PRO A 271 5.12 6.93 21.75
C PRO A 271 3.98 7.10 22.76
N ARG A 272 2.98 6.22 22.69
CA ARG A 272 1.85 6.23 23.64
C ARG A 272 2.30 6.05 25.09
N ASP A 273 3.32 5.23 25.30
CA ASP A 273 3.87 4.88 26.61
C ASP A 273 5.33 4.41 26.48
N GLN A 274 5.97 4.17 27.63
CA GLN A 274 7.36 3.69 27.68
C GLN A 274 7.51 2.28 27.08
N GLU A 275 6.46 1.45 27.12
CA GLU A 275 6.47 0.11 26.54
C GLU A 275 6.54 0.16 25.01
N ALA A 276 5.74 1.04 24.38
CA ALA A 276 5.76 1.29 22.95
C ALA A 276 7.12 1.85 22.49
N ALA A 277 7.73 2.75 23.29
CA ALA A 277 9.08 3.25 23.02
C ALA A 277 10.14 2.13 23.08
N ALA A 278 10.07 1.26 24.09
CA ALA A 278 10.95 0.12 24.25
C ALA A 278 10.75 -0.92 23.12
N TRP A 279 9.50 -1.20 22.75
CA TRP A 279 9.15 -2.06 21.62
C TRP A 279 9.72 -1.51 20.30
N ALA A 280 9.51 -0.23 20.00
CA ALA A 280 10.01 0.42 18.79
C ALA A 280 11.53 0.31 18.71
N THR A 281 12.21 0.62 19.81
CA THR A 281 13.67 0.47 19.93
C THR A 281 14.11 -0.98 19.72
N GLY A 282 13.38 -1.96 20.26
CA GLY A 282 13.65 -3.39 20.09
C GLY A 282 13.43 -3.88 18.65
N VAL A 283 12.41 -3.37 17.95
CA VAL A 283 12.17 -3.64 16.53
C VAL A 283 13.30 -3.07 15.67
N VAL A 284 13.65 -1.79 15.87
CA VAL A 284 14.73 -1.14 15.10
C VAL A 284 16.07 -1.81 15.38
N LYS A 285 16.41 -2.10 16.65
CA LYS A 285 17.68 -2.75 17.02
C LYS A 285 17.82 -4.15 16.43
N ARG A 286 16.75 -4.94 16.38
CA ARG A 286 16.75 -6.27 15.75
C ARG A 286 17.07 -6.20 14.26
N LEU A 287 16.62 -5.14 13.61
CA LEU A 287 16.78 -4.93 12.17
C LEU A 287 18.04 -4.13 11.83
N GLY A 288 18.62 -3.44 12.81
CA GLY A 288 19.86 -2.68 12.70
C GLY A 288 21.04 -3.60 12.37
N GLY A 289 21.47 -3.59 11.12
CA GLY A 289 22.55 -4.45 10.60
C GLY A 289 22.08 -5.45 9.55
N ASP A 290 20.78 -5.73 9.50
CA ASP A 290 20.17 -6.70 8.58
C ASP A 290 19.27 -6.02 7.56
N GLN A 291 19.89 -5.35 6.58
CA GLN A 291 19.23 -4.71 5.42
C GLN A 291 18.31 -5.67 4.65
N HIS A 292 18.56 -6.98 4.79
CA HIS A 292 17.76 -8.02 4.19
C HIS A 292 16.41 -8.21 4.88
N GLU A 293 16.27 -7.86 6.16
CA GLU A 293 15.00 -7.93 6.88
C GLU A 293 14.18 -6.64 6.74
N ASP A 294 14.86 -5.51 6.52
CA ASP A 294 14.22 -4.20 6.38
C ASP A 294 13.22 -4.14 5.22
N VAL A 295 12.15 -3.37 5.43
CA VAL A 295 11.12 -3.12 4.43
C VAL A 295 11.62 -2.05 3.47
N VAL A 296 11.22 -2.19 2.22
CA VAL A 296 11.63 -1.31 1.15
C VAL A 296 10.51 -0.33 0.82
N LEU A 297 10.80 0.97 0.86
CA LEU A 297 9.95 2.04 0.37
C LEU A 297 10.49 2.52 -0.99
N GLY A 298 9.90 2.02 -2.07
CA GLY A 298 10.24 2.35 -3.45
C GLY A 298 11.70 2.04 -3.77
N SER A 299 12.49 3.12 -3.74
CA SER A 299 13.95 3.31 -3.88
C SER A 299 14.87 3.01 -2.69
N VAL A 300 14.31 3.10 -1.47
CA VAL A 300 15.07 3.26 -0.24
C VAL A 300 14.62 2.23 0.82
N LEU A 301 15.47 1.97 1.82
CA LEU A 301 15.09 1.19 3.01
C LEU A 301 14.29 2.08 3.97
N VAL A 302 13.40 1.51 4.79
CA VAL A 302 12.66 2.32 5.79
C VAL A 302 13.60 3.10 6.71
N SER A 303 14.72 2.50 7.11
CA SER A 303 15.77 3.14 7.91
C SER A 303 16.46 4.34 7.25
N GLU A 304 16.49 4.37 5.91
CA GLU A 304 17.16 5.42 5.12
C GLU A 304 16.16 6.44 4.53
N ALA A 305 14.86 6.16 4.64
CA ALA A 305 13.81 6.99 4.05
C ALA A 305 13.65 8.35 4.75
N SER A 306 13.13 9.33 4.03
CA SER A 306 12.77 10.64 4.61
C SER A 306 11.61 10.53 5.60
N GLU A 307 11.44 11.53 6.45
CA GLU A 307 10.28 11.60 7.38
C GLU A 307 8.95 11.51 6.63
N GLU A 308 8.81 12.26 5.53
CA GLU A 308 7.60 12.28 4.70
C GLU A 308 7.30 10.89 4.13
N GLU A 309 8.31 10.19 3.60
CA GLU A 309 8.13 8.82 3.08
C GLU A 309 7.73 7.83 4.17
N VAL A 310 8.33 7.93 5.37
CA VAL A 310 7.96 7.07 6.50
C VAL A 310 6.53 7.36 6.94
N ARG A 311 6.14 8.64 7.05
CA ARG A 311 4.78 9.04 7.40
C ARG A 311 3.75 8.53 6.40
N TRP A 312 4.00 8.76 5.12
CA TRP A 312 3.11 8.31 4.06
C TRP A 312 2.99 6.79 3.99
N ALA A 313 4.11 6.07 4.13
CA ALA A 313 4.11 4.60 4.16
C ALA A 313 3.34 4.05 5.37
N THR A 314 3.47 4.68 6.54
CA THR A 314 2.69 4.32 7.74
C THR A 314 1.20 4.47 7.48
N GLU A 315 0.75 5.59 6.90
CA GLU A 315 -0.66 5.83 6.58
C GLU A 315 -1.22 4.80 5.59
N LEU A 316 -0.51 4.57 4.47
CA LEU A 316 -0.91 3.57 3.48
C LEU A 316 -0.96 2.15 4.07
N ALA A 317 0.03 1.77 4.87
CA ALA A 317 0.07 0.46 5.51
C ALA A 317 -1.04 0.30 6.56
N SER A 318 -1.33 1.36 7.32
CA SER A 318 -2.44 1.39 8.28
C SER A 318 -3.78 1.18 7.57
N ARG A 319 -4.04 1.95 6.51
CA ARG A 319 -5.27 1.83 5.69
C ARG A 319 -5.41 0.45 5.09
N ARG A 320 -4.34 -0.09 4.49
CA ARG A 320 -4.32 -1.45 3.95
C ARG A 320 -4.64 -2.49 5.01
N ARG A 321 -3.99 -2.41 6.18
CA ARG A 321 -4.21 -3.32 7.30
C ARG A 321 -5.66 -3.28 7.76
N SER A 322 -6.21 -2.10 8.00
CA SER A 322 -7.60 -1.91 8.46
C SER A 322 -8.61 -2.40 7.43
N PHE A 323 -8.40 -2.11 6.15
CA PHE A 323 -9.28 -2.57 5.08
C PHE A 323 -9.25 -4.10 4.94
N LEU A 324 -8.06 -4.71 4.96
CA LEU A 324 -7.94 -6.17 4.90
C LEU A 324 -8.50 -6.85 6.16
N ALA A 325 -8.38 -6.23 7.34
CA ALA A 325 -9.04 -6.73 8.56
C ALA A 325 -10.57 -6.74 8.40
N TRP A 326 -11.13 -5.65 7.88
CA TRP A 326 -12.56 -5.54 7.60
C TRP A 326 -13.03 -6.61 6.60
N VAL A 327 -12.33 -6.79 5.47
CA VAL A 327 -12.65 -7.84 4.49
C VAL A 327 -12.59 -9.23 5.13
N ARG A 328 -11.58 -9.50 5.98
CA ARG A 328 -11.48 -10.77 6.72
C ARG A 328 -12.68 -10.98 7.65
N ALA A 329 -13.06 -9.96 8.40
CA ALA A 329 -14.20 -10.02 9.31
C ALA A 329 -15.51 -10.29 8.54
N LEU A 330 -15.72 -9.59 7.41
CA LEU A 330 -16.88 -9.77 6.55
C LEU A 330 -16.96 -11.20 5.97
N LEU A 331 -15.84 -11.71 5.43
CA LEU A 331 -15.80 -13.07 4.86
C LEU A 331 -15.91 -14.18 5.91
N ARG A 332 -15.66 -13.88 7.18
CA ARG A 332 -15.86 -14.80 8.31
C ARG A 332 -17.25 -14.69 8.95
N GLY A 333 -18.12 -13.80 8.45
CA GLY A 333 -19.41 -13.51 9.05
C GLY A 333 -19.31 -12.86 10.44
N GLU A 334 -18.17 -12.23 10.77
CA GLU A 334 -17.96 -11.51 12.04
C GLU A 334 -18.56 -10.11 12.01
N GLN A 335 -18.74 -9.55 10.82
CA GLN A 335 -19.41 -8.29 10.59
C GLN A 335 -20.50 -8.45 9.53
N PRO A 336 -21.68 -7.84 9.73
CA PRO A 336 -22.71 -7.82 8.70
C PRO A 336 -22.26 -6.95 7.52
N LEU A 337 -22.78 -7.27 6.33
CA LEU A 337 -22.71 -6.35 5.20
C LEU A 337 -23.52 -5.11 5.57
N THR A 338 -22.86 -3.98 5.78
CA THR A 338 -23.51 -2.70 6.04
C THR A 338 -23.90 -2.06 4.71
N GLU A 339 -25.09 -1.46 4.64
CA GLU A 339 -25.61 -0.86 3.39
C GLU A 339 -24.86 0.42 2.99
N GLY A 340 -24.10 1.02 3.91
CA GLY A 340 -23.32 2.25 3.69
C GLY A 340 -21.94 1.99 3.11
N PHE A 341 -21.50 2.90 2.24
CA PHE A 341 -20.13 2.88 1.70
C PHE A 341 -19.16 3.57 2.66
N ILE A 342 -17.97 3.00 2.84
CA ILE A 342 -16.88 3.59 3.61
C ILE A 342 -15.96 4.28 2.61
N VAL A 343 -16.11 5.58 2.45
CA VAL A 343 -15.32 6.35 1.47
C VAL A 343 -14.57 7.45 2.19
N THR A 344 -15.17 8.07 3.21
CA THR A 344 -14.65 9.31 3.80
C THR A 344 -15.07 9.56 5.25
N SER A 345 -15.31 8.53 6.06
CA SER A 345 -15.48 8.73 7.52
C SER A 345 -14.22 9.27 8.24
N VAL A 346 -13.21 9.69 7.49
CA VAL A 346 -11.98 10.33 7.96
C VAL A 346 -12.10 11.86 7.95
N TYR A 347 -13.00 12.46 7.16
CA TYR A 347 -13.20 13.93 7.20
C TYR A 347 -13.69 14.42 8.55
N THR A 348 -14.57 13.66 9.19
CA THR A 348 -15.15 13.99 10.49
C THR A 348 -14.16 13.86 11.65
N ALA A 349 -13.13 13.01 11.54
CA ALA A 349 -12.12 12.87 12.61
C ALA A 349 -11.10 14.02 12.62
N GLN A 350 -10.76 14.60 11.47
CA GLN A 350 -9.84 15.74 11.39
C GLN A 350 -10.53 17.10 11.62
N ALA A 351 -11.78 17.28 11.17
CA ALA A 351 -12.56 18.48 11.46
C ALA A 351 -12.95 18.63 12.95
N ALA A 352 -12.89 17.54 13.72
CA ALA A 352 -13.16 17.54 15.16
C ALA A 352 -11.93 17.88 16.03
N THR A 353 -10.76 18.14 15.43
CA THR A 353 -9.65 18.75 16.15
C THR A 353 -9.84 20.25 16.04
N PRO A 354 -10.29 20.97 17.09
CA PRO A 354 -10.40 22.41 17.01
C PRO A 354 -9.01 22.94 16.68
N GLU A 355 -8.91 23.78 15.64
CA GLU A 355 -7.76 24.66 15.50
C GLU A 355 -7.55 25.33 16.88
N PRO A 356 -6.32 25.38 17.42
CA PRO A 356 -6.07 26.21 18.58
C PRO A 356 -6.50 27.61 18.18
N SER A 357 -7.64 28.05 18.73
CA SER A 357 -8.19 29.37 18.52
C SER A 357 -7.06 30.35 18.82
N GLY A 358 -6.63 31.08 17.79
CA GLY A 358 -5.60 32.11 17.85
C GLY A 358 -6.09 33.36 18.61
N ASP A 359 -6.65 33.16 19.79
CA ASP A 359 -6.95 34.17 20.80
C ASP A 359 -5.92 34.02 21.95
N GLU A 360 -4.65 34.17 21.62
CA GLU A 360 -3.68 34.80 22.52
C GLU A 360 -3.19 36.08 21.85
N ALA A 361 -4.13 37.01 21.68
CA ALA A 361 -3.81 38.42 21.55
C ALA A 361 -3.59 39.02 22.95
N GLN A 362 -2.44 39.66 23.10
CA GLN A 362 -2.21 40.88 23.88
C GLN A 362 -2.44 40.81 25.39
N VAL A 363 -1.33 40.70 26.13
CA VAL A 363 -1.21 41.27 27.49
C VAL A 363 0.06 42.11 27.58
N ASP A 364 -0.18 43.41 27.74
CA ASP A 364 0.63 44.47 28.36
C ASP A 364 1.95 44.96 27.72
N GLN A 365 1.79 45.90 26.78
CA GLN A 365 2.60 47.13 26.80
C GLN A 365 1.83 48.21 27.56
N ILE A 366 2.11 48.36 28.86
CA ILE A 366 1.86 49.61 29.58
C ILE A 366 3.22 50.24 29.84
N GLY A 367 3.41 51.41 29.23
CA GLY A 367 4.59 52.24 29.43
C GLY A 367 4.65 52.79 30.85
N ASN A 368 5.88 52.99 31.33
CA ASN A 368 6.15 54.04 32.29
C ASN A 368 7.47 54.72 31.92
N GLN A 369 7.35 55.92 31.37
CA GLN A 369 8.42 56.91 31.34
C GLN A 369 8.48 57.57 32.72
N SER A 370 9.67 57.73 33.31
CA SER A 370 10.11 58.96 34.01
C SER A 370 11.32 58.73 34.93
N SER A 371 12.47 59.26 34.49
CA SER A 371 13.36 60.18 35.23
C SER A 371 14.38 59.68 36.27
N GLY A 372 15.61 60.20 36.10
CA GLY A 372 16.69 60.31 37.11
C GLY A 372 17.79 59.25 36.90
N GLY A 373 19.03 59.55 36.50
CA GLY A 373 19.91 60.65 36.90
C GLY A 373 20.95 60.10 37.87
N GLY A 374 22.25 60.10 37.52
CA GLY A 374 23.32 59.82 38.48
C GLY A 374 24.56 59.14 37.89
N ASP A 375 25.62 59.94 37.75
CA ASP A 375 27.00 59.57 37.42
C ASP A 375 27.71 58.68 38.47
N ASN A 376 28.86 58.15 38.03
CA ASN A 376 30.06 57.76 38.81
C ASN A 376 30.03 56.44 39.60
N HIS A 377 30.86 55.45 39.22
CA HIS A 377 32.24 55.35 39.75
C HIS A 377 33.00 54.14 39.17
N ALA A 378 34.29 54.38 38.88
CA ALA A 378 35.33 53.39 38.70
C ALA A 378 35.61 52.61 40.00
N GLY A 379 36.14 51.39 39.88
CA GLY A 379 36.64 50.62 41.01
C GLY A 379 37.23 49.27 40.61
N ASP A 380 38.55 49.26 40.40
CA ASP A 380 39.44 48.10 40.38
C ASP A 380 39.30 47.17 41.59
N SER A 381 39.51 45.86 41.35
CA SER A 381 40.33 44.90 42.13
C SER A 381 39.99 43.48 41.62
N ALA A 382 40.87 42.73 40.96
CA ALA A 382 42.06 42.05 41.49
C ALA A 382 41.68 41.18 42.72
N LEU A 383 42.05 39.91 42.90
CA LEU A 383 43.11 39.05 42.37
C LEU A 383 42.96 37.70 43.14
N ILE A 384 43.58 36.61 42.66
CA ILE A 384 44.14 35.47 43.47
C ILE A 384 43.12 34.36 43.86
N HIS A 385 43.35 33.04 43.79
CA HIS A 385 44.52 32.13 43.76
C HIS A 385 44.14 30.81 43.03
N GLU A 386 44.99 30.29 42.12
CA GLU A 386 45.82 29.05 42.22
C GLU A 386 45.08 27.69 42.28
N GLU A 387 45.30 26.77 41.32
CA GLU A 387 46.44 25.80 41.21
C GLU A 387 46.26 24.65 42.24
N GLN A 388 46.22 23.35 41.92
CA GLN A 388 47.17 22.44 41.26
C GLN A 388 46.43 21.11 40.92
N LYS A 389 46.59 20.46 39.75
CA LYS A 389 47.69 19.59 39.26
C LYS A 389 47.80 18.19 39.91
N HIS A 390 47.90 17.19 39.01
CA HIS A 390 48.52 15.85 39.15
C HIS A 390 47.80 14.80 40.03
N GLN A 391 47.81 13.48 39.75
CA GLN A 391 48.62 12.64 38.86
C GLN A 391 47.97 11.23 38.70
N THR A 392 48.10 10.67 37.50
CA THR A 392 48.45 9.28 37.09
C THR A 392 48.22 8.03 37.95
N GLY A 393 47.85 6.95 37.25
CA GLY A 393 48.21 5.52 37.50
C GLY A 393 46.98 4.61 37.51
N GLN A 394 46.83 3.54 36.72
CA GLN A 394 47.73 2.69 35.92
C GLN A 394 47.05 2.24 34.62
#